data_AF-A0ABC8SV31-F1
#
_entry.id   AF-A0ABC8SV31-F1
#
_cell.length_a   1.000
_cell.length_b   1.000
_cell.length_c   1.000
_cell.angle_alpha   90.00
_cell.angle_beta   90.00
_cell.angle_gamma   90.00
#
_symmetry.space_group_name_H-M   'P 1'
#
loop_
_entity.id
_entity.type
_entity.pdbx_description
1 polymer ?
#
loop_
_entity_poly.entity_id
_entity_poly.type
_entity_poly.pdbx_seq_one_letter_code
_entity_poly.pdbx_strand_id
1 'polypeptide(L)'
;VKKMASQIVVACHKQSYVYAVLCCQKTDTIKAYLTFLKEANGIKAKAVAVCHTDTSAWNPKHLAFQVLKVKPRTISIFHFLPEDHIVWVPNWI
;
A
#
# COMPACT_ATOMS: atom_id res chain seq x y z
N VAL A 1 -5.00 -6.46 13.18
CA VAL A 1 -4.23 -6.32 11.92
C VAL A 1 -3.38 -7.58 11.75
N LYS A 2 -3.38 -8.22 10.57
CA LYS A 2 -2.59 -9.42 10.26
C LYS A 2 -1.60 -9.11 9.14
N LYS A 3 -0.30 -9.29 9.37
CA LYS A 3 0.72 -9.16 8.33
C LYS A 3 0.61 -10.33 7.34
N MET A 4 0.76 -10.06 6.05
CA MET A 4 0.81 -11.10 5.04
C MET A 4 2.16 -11.84 5.07
N ALA A 5 2.15 -13.14 4.78
CA ALA A 5 3.31 -14.02 5.00
C ALA A 5 4.50 -13.69 4.06
N SER A 6 4.21 -13.39 2.79
CA SER A 6 5.26 -13.08 1.81
C SER A 6 5.88 -11.71 2.06
N GLN A 7 7.20 -11.67 1.88
CA GLN A 7 7.97 -10.42 1.83
C GLN A 7 7.95 -9.81 0.42
N ILE A 8 7.54 -10.57 -0.60
CA ILE A 8 7.39 -10.08 -1.96
C ILE A 8 5.95 -9.61 -2.11
N VAL A 9 5.77 -8.33 -2.37
CA VAL A 9 4.45 -7.73 -2.64
C VAL A 9 4.51 -7.03 -4.00
N VAL A 10 3.48 -7.22 -4.81
CA VAL A 10 3.28 -6.44 -6.04
C VAL A 10 2.09 -5.53 -5.84
N ALA A 11 2.33 -4.23 -5.75
CA ALA A 11 1.28 -3.22 -5.68
C ALA A 11 1.02 -2.66 -7.07
N CYS A 12 -0.24 -2.66 -7.52
CA CYS A 12 -0.66 -2.23 -8.84
C CYS A 12 -1.64 -1.05 -8.73
N HIS A 13 -1.26 0.07 -9.32
CA HIS A 13 -2.03 1.30 -9.34
C HIS A 13 -2.74 1.48 -10.68
N LYS A 14 -4.06 1.64 -10.64
CA LYS A 14 -4.83 1.94 -11.85
C LYS A 14 -4.45 3.32 -12.38
N GLN A 15 -4.23 3.37 -13.69
CA GLN A 15 -3.95 4.61 -14.39
C GLN A 15 -5.24 5.24 -14.91
N SER A 16 -5.25 6.58 -14.99
CA SER A 16 -6.34 7.32 -15.62
C SER A 16 -6.24 7.20 -17.14
N TYR A 17 -6.61 6.05 -17.67
CA TYR A 17 -6.55 5.72 -19.09
C TYR A 17 -7.86 5.09 -19.56
N VAL A 18 -8.16 5.18 -20.86
CA VAL A 18 -9.41 4.70 -21.45
C VAL A 18 -9.58 3.17 -21.37
N TYR A 19 -8.49 2.45 -21.13
CA TYR A 19 -8.48 1.00 -20.89
C TYR A 19 -7.96 0.68 -19.48
N ALA A 20 -8.24 -0.54 -19.01
CA ALA A 20 -7.74 -1.04 -17.73
C ALA A 20 -6.21 -1.23 -17.75
N VAL A 21 -5.47 -0.17 -17.41
CA VAL A 21 -4.01 -0.19 -17.29
C VAL A 21 -3.62 -0.08 -15.82
N LEU A 22 -2.82 -1.04 -15.36
CA LEU A 22 -2.28 -1.10 -14.01
C LEU A 22 -0.77 -0.88 -14.07
N CYS A 23 -0.28 0.17 -13.42
CA CYS A 23 1.15 0.37 -13.18
C CYS A 23 1.54 -0.41 -11.92
N CYS A 24 2.32 -1.48 -12.08
CA CYS A 24 2.68 -2.37 -10.99
C CYS A 24 4.13 -2.18 -10.53
N GLN A 25 4.33 -2.20 -9.22
CA GLN A 25 5.64 -2.15 -8.56
C GLN A 25 5.85 -3.40 -7.73
N LYS A 26 6.95 -4.12 -7.99
CA LYS A 26 7.42 -5.26 -7.19
C LYS A 26 8.63 -4.83 -6.37
N THR A 27 8.53 -4.89 -5.06
CA THR A 27 9.66 -4.59 -4.16
C THR A 27 9.49 -5.31 -2.82
N ASP A 28 10.61 -5.58 -2.16
CA ASP A 28 10.73 -6.09 -0.80
C ASP A 28 10.57 -4.98 0.27
N THR A 29 10.54 -3.72 -0.14
CA THR A 29 10.30 -2.57 0.74
C THR A 29 8.80 -2.30 0.97
N ILE A 30 7.93 -3.13 0.39
CA ILE A 30 6.47 -3.06 0.58
C ILE A 30 6.01 -4.25 1.41
N LYS A 31 5.20 -3.98 2.44
CA LYS A 31 4.52 -4.99 3.25
C LYS A 31 3.01 -4.80 3.17
N ALA A 32 2.29 -5.91 2.98
CA ALA A 32 0.83 -5.91 2.99
C ALA A 32 0.29 -6.42 4.32
N TYR A 33 -0.83 -5.85 4.74
CA TYR A 33 -1.53 -6.20 5.98
C TYR A 33 -3.02 -6.35 5.70
N LEU A 34 -3.61 -7.46 6.11
CA LEU A 34 -5.05 -7.62 6.17
C LEU A 34 -5.56 -7.02 7.49
N THR A 35 -6.51 -6.11 7.41
CA THR A 35 -7.12 -5.47 8.56
C THR A 35 -8.63 -5.39 8.44
N PHE A 36 -9.29 -4.94 9.50
CA PHE A 36 -10.71 -4.62 9.49
C PHE A 36 -10.86 -3.13 9.79
N LEU A 37 -11.60 -2.44 8.94
CA LEU A 37 -12.15 -1.13 9.24
C LEU A 37 -13.46 -1.34 10.00
N LYS A 38 -13.67 -0.60 11.08
CA LYS A 38 -14.87 -0.69 11.90
C LYS A 38 -15.60 0.64 11.87
N GLU A 39 -16.86 0.62 11.49
CA GLU A 39 -17.74 1.78 11.60
C GLU A 39 -18.30 1.93 13.02
N ALA A 40 -18.81 3.13 13.33
CA ALA A 40 -19.42 3.45 14.62
C ALA A 40 -20.58 2.51 14.98
N ASN A 41 -21.35 2.06 13.98
CA ASN A 41 -22.45 1.10 14.11
C ASN A 41 -22.01 -0.35 14.36
N GLY A 42 -20.70 -0.63 14.39
CA GLY A 42 -20.15 -1.97 14.65
C GLY A 42 -19.91 -2.83 13.41
N ILE A 43 -20.32 -2.39 12.22
CA ILE A 43 -20.03 -3.07 10.96
C ILE A 43 -18.51 -3.11 10.73
N LYS A 44 -18.01 -4.26 10.29
CA LYS A 44 -16.59 -4.47 9.97
C LYS A 44 -16.41 -4.76 8.48
N ALA A 45 -15.60 -3.97 7.81
CA ALA A 45 -15.17 -4.23 6.44
C ALA A 45 -13.72 -4.75 6.42
N LYS A 46 -13.45 -5.80 5.65
CA LYS A 46 -12.06 -6.22 5.40
C LYS A 46 -11.38 -5.16 4.54
N ALA A 47 -10.15 -4.82 4.88
CA ALA A 47 -9.33 -3.90 4.11
C ALA A 47 -7.90 -4.40 4.02
N VAL A 48 -7.21 -4.00 2.96
CA VAL A 48 -5.76 -4.20 2.81
C VAL A 48 -5.07 -2.87 3.05
N ALA A 49 -4.13 -2.87 3.98
CA ALA A 49 -3.21 -1.76 4.19
C ALA A 49 -1.85 -2.12 3.61
N VAL A 50 -1.21 -1.15 2.99
CA VAL A 50 0.15 -1.26 2.44
C VAL A 50 1.07 -0.38 3.26
N CYS A 51 2.27 -0.88 3.54
CA CYS A 51 3.33 -0.20 4.23
C CYS A 51 4.57 -0.14 3.35
N HIS A 52 5.03 1.08 3.04
CA HIS A 52 6.32 1.32 2.40
C HIS A 52 7.36 1.51 3.51
N THR A 53 8.23 0.53 3.71
CA THR A 53 9.23 0.53 4.79
C THR A 53 10.51 1.25 4.42
N ASP A 54 10.77 1.43 3.12
CA ASP A 54 11.82 2.33 2.65
C ASP A 54 11.29 3.17 1.48
N THR A 55 11.34 4.49 1.67
CA THR A 55 10.89 5.51 0.71
C THR A 55 12.06 6.34 0.20
N SER A 56 13.30 5.90 0.40
CA SER A 56 14.52 6.58 -0.03
C SER A 56 14.55 6.93 -1.53
N ALA A 57 13.99 6.05 -2.37
CA ALA A 57 13.91 6.23 -3.81
C ALA A 57 12.72 7.09 -4.28
N TRP A 58 11.82 7.49 -3.38
CA TRP A 58 10.66 8.31 -3.75
C TRP A 58 11.08 9.75 -4.02
N ASN A 59 10.32 10.42 -4.89
CA ASN A 59 10.49 11.86 -5.12
C ASN A 59 10.41 12.61 -3.77
N PRO A 60 11.41 13.40 -3.35
CA PRO A 60 11.35 14.15 -2.10
C PRO A 60 10.17 15.14 -2.00
N LYS A 61 9.56 15.51 -3.13
CA LYS A 61 8.34 16.33 -3.21
C LYS A 61 7.05 15.49 -3.28
N HIS A 62 7.11 14.17 -3.07
CA HIS A 62 5.94 13.28 -3.11
C HIS A 62 4.88 13.74 -2.09
N LEU A 63 3.60 13.66 -2.47
CA LEU A 63 2.47 14.16 -1.67
C LEU A 63 2.47 13.61 -0.23
N ALA A 64 2.80 12.33 -0.06
CA ALA A 64 2.86 11.70 1.25
C ALA A 64 3.82 12.42 2.22
N PHE A 65 4.96 12.91 1.75
CA PHE A 65 5.93 13.66 2.55
C PHE A 65 5.40 15.03 2.95
N GLN A 66 4.62 15.67 2.08
CA GLN A 66 4.00 16.97 2.37
C GLN A 66 2.88 16.85 3.40
N VAL A 67 2.01 15.86 3.25
CA VAL A 67 0.87 15.61 4.16
C VAL A 67 1.36 15.16 5.54
N LEU A 68 2.32 14.23 5.59
CA LEU A 68 2.85 13.70 6.86
C LEU A 68 3.93 14.60 7.48
N LYS A 69 4.43 15.60 6.75
CA LYS A 69 5.53 16.50 7.16
C LYS A 69 6.80 15.74 7.55
N VAL A 70 7.20 14.77 6.71
CA VAL A 70 8.39 13.93 6.92
C VAL A 70 9.28 13.92 5.68
N LYS A 71 10.53 13.45 5.81
CA LYS A 71 11.47 13.30 4.69
C LYS A 71 11.56 11.84 4.23
N PRO A 72 12.03 11.56 3.00
CA PRO A 72 12.37 10.20 2.58
C PRO A 72 13.22 9.46 3.61
N ARG A 73 13.01 8.14 3.76
CA ARG A 73 13.76 7.23 4.65
C ARG A 73 13.67 7.53 6.17
N THR A 74 12.85 8.49 6.60
CA THR A 74 12.73 8.80 8.04
C THR A 74 11.71 7.93 8.78
N ILE A 75 10.58 7.62 8.13
CA ILE A 75 9.52 6.77 8.67
C ILE A 75 8.95 5.86 7.59
N SER A 76 8.30 4.77 8.01
CA SER A 76 7.47 3.94 7.15
C SER A 76 6.15 4.64 6.84
N ILE A 77 5.71 4.57 5.58
CA ILE A 77 4.44 5.17 5.14
C ILE A 77 3.37 4.10 5.00
N PHE A 78 2.29 4.21 5.77
CA PHE A 78 1.13 3.31 5.70
C PHE A 78 -0.02 4.00 4.99
N HIS A 79 -0.72 3.27 4.13
CA HIS A 79 -1.95 3.74 3.53
C HIS A 79 -2.88 2.58 3.15
N PHE A 80 -4.16 2.88 3.01
CA PHE A 80 -5.11 2.00 2.34
C PHE A 80 -5.03 2.19 0.83
N LEU A 81 -5.40 1.16 0.08
CA LEU A 81 -5.52 1.26 -1.36
C LEU A 81 -6.92 1.73 -1.76
N PRO A 82 -7.04 2.55 -2.82
CA PRO A 82 -8.33 2.79 -3.46
C PRO A 82 -8.94 1.47 -3.96
N GLU A 83 -10.26 1.46 -4.13
CA GLU A 83 -11.04 0.27 -4.45
C GLU A 83 -10.59 -0.46 -5.73
N ASP A 84 -10.07 0.27 -6.71
CA ASP A 84 -9.67 -0.25 -8.02
C ASP A 84 -8.17 -0.54 -8.13
N HIS A 85 -7.45 -0.53 -7.02
CA HIS A 85 -6.05 -0.88 -6.93
C HIS A 85 -5.87 -2.30 -6.40
N ILE A 86 -4.84 -2.99 -6.87
CA ILE A 86 -4.64 -4.42 -6.60
C ILE A 86 -3.31 -4.65 -5.88
N VAL A 87 -3.31 -5.53 -4.90
CA VAL A 87 -2.08 -6.06 -4.29
C VAL A 87 -2.03 -7.56 -4.45
N TRP A 88 -0.96 -8.03 -5.08
CA TRP A 88 -0.63 -9.44 -5.16
C TRP A 88 0.37 -9.82 -4.07
N VAL A 89 -0.01 -10.81 -3.27
CA VAL A 89 0.87 -11.46 -2.31
C VAL A 89 0.98 -12.93 -2.72
N PRO A 90 2.13 -13.39 -3.23
CA PRO A 90 2.32 -14.78 -3.57
C PRO A 90 2.27 -15.64 -2.30
N ASN A 91 1.66 -16.82 -2.40
CA ASN A 91 1.51 -17.76 -1.30
C ASN A 91 2.39 -19.01 -1.47
N TRP A 92 3.57 -18.85 -2.08
CA TRP A 92 4.49 -19.98 -2.34
C TRP A 92 5.40 -20.29 -1.15
N ILE A 93 5.02 -19.84 0.05
CA ILE A 93 5.69 -20.15 1.33
C ILE A 93 4.95 -21.32 1.98
#